data_AF-A0A3R8T428-F1
#
_entry.id   AF-A0A3R8T428-F1
#
_cell.length_a   1.000
_cell.length_b   1.000
_cell.length_c   1.000
_cell.angle_alpha   90.00
_cell.angle_beta   90.00
_cell.angle_gamma   90.00
#
_symmetry.space_group_name_H-M   'P 1'
#
loop_
_entity.id
_entity.type
_entity.pdbx_description
1 polymer ?
#
loop_
_entity_poly.entity_id
_entity_poly.type
_entity_poly.pdbx_seq_one_letter_code
_entity_poly.pdbx_strand_id
1 'polypeptide(L)'
;MYGLPTESLALLSRAHVSIDVPDADRNDPFHQLCSRVANCRFRYCPECRSDPAEFLKCRRGASFAKACQKAAARGFGAPQLRILHSAAAPDAARCGNFRIDRVWVGRSEDPRAFIASRIDVEAHIRDIKKHHDRLHVQGRIILLIYMMTMLHPFEDGNGRTMRALMLVLGLDSGSQYLSFLALYLKVSQSELVVAVNLLADSQLQPMLGFLERSHEVYLALARDGVSAVHEWAMALKDEKIVEEIVRYG
;
A
#
# COMPACT_ATOMS: atom_id res chain seq x y z
N MET A 1 -20.42 15.20 -1.91
CA MET A 1 -19.34 15.43 -0.92
C MET A 1 -18.03 15.09 -1.63
N TYR A 2 -17.14 16.05 -1.83
CA TYR A 2 -15.87 15.80 -2.54
C TYR A 2 -14.80 15.44 -1.49
N GLY A 3 -14.18 14.26 -1.58
CA GLY A 3 -13.21 13.75 -0.60
C GLY A 3 -13.64 12.43 0.05
N LEU A 4 -12.99 12.06 1.16
CA LEU A 4 -13.36 10.87 1.93
C LEU A 4 -14.64 11.15 2.75
N PRO A 5 -15.63 10.24 2.79
CA PRO A 5 -16.84 10.39 3.60
C PRO A 5 -16.51 10.57 5.08
N THR A 6 -17.08 11.61 5.70
CA THR A 6 -16.82 11.94 7.11
C THR A 6 -17.28 10.83 8.06
N GLU A 7 -18.38 10.14 7.74
CA GLU A 7 -18.88 9.01 8.51
C GLU A 7 -17.87 7.86 8.53
N SER A 8 -17.35 7.46 7.37
CA SER A 8 -16.28 6.45 7.26
C SER A 8 -15.04 6.84 8.05
N LEU A 9 -14.62 8.12 8.00
CA LEU A 9 -13.49 8.61 8.78
C LEU A 9 -13.72 8.53 10.29
N ALA A 10 -14.96 8.79 10.75
CA ALA A 10 -15.30 8.71 12.17
C ALA A 10 -15.18 7.27 12.72
N LEU A 11 -15.46 6.26 11.88
CA LEU A 11 -15.33 4.85 12.24
C LEU A 11 -13.88 4.43 12.52
N LEU A 12 -12.89 5.10 11.91
CA LEU A 12 -11.48 4.70 12.02
C LEU A 12 -10.92 4.82 13.45
N SER A 13 -11.52 5.69 14.28
CA SER A 13 -11.18 5.77 15.70
C SER A 13 -11.57 4.51 16.49
N ARG A 14 -12.55 3.76 15.98
CA ARG A 14 -13.06 2.49 16.53
C ARG A 14 -12.41 1.26 15.91
N ALA A 15 -11.57 1.43 14.88
CA ALA A 15 -10.85 0.33 14.29
C ALA A 15 -9.93 -0.26 15.36
N HIS A 16 -10.10 -1.53 15.67
CA HIS A 16 -9.18 -2.24 16.54
C HIS A 16 -9.00 -3.63 15.96
N VAL A 17 -7.77 -3.95 15.60
CA VAL A 17 -7.34 -5.29 15.21
C VAL A 17 -6.11 -5.58 16.05
N SER A 18 -6.06 -6.75 16.67
CA SER A 18 -4.85 -7.25 17.31
C SER A 18 -3.82 -7.54 16.21
N ILE A 19 -3.06 -6.50 15.89
CA ILE A 19 -1.84 -6.60 15.10
C ILE A 19 -0.74 -6.45 16.15
N ASP A 20 -0.46 -7.53 16.86
CA ASP A 20 0.79 -7.62 17.60
C ASP A 20 1.88 -7.46 16.56
N VAL A 21 2.64 -6.38 16.66
CA VAL A 21 3.84 -6.18 15.87
C VAL A 21 4.95 -6.82 16.70
N PRO A 22 5.30 -8.11 16.52
CA PRO A 22 6.42 -8.69 17.23
C PRO A 22 7.66 -7.82 17.04
N ASP A 23 8.38 -7.63 18.14
CA ASP A 23 9.49 -6.68 18.29
C ASP A 23 10.52 -6.78 17.16
N ALA A 24 10.63 -5.67 16.43
CA ALA A 24 11.80 -4.80 16.35
C ALA A 24 13.22 -5.41 16.39
N ASP A 25 13.48 -6.49 15.67
CA ASP A 25 14.76 -6.53 14.96
C ASP A 25 14.59 -5.78 13.63
N ARG A 26 15.27 -4.63 13.51
CA ARG A 26 15.37 -3.84 12.27
C ARG A 26 16.02 -4.69 11.18
N ASN A 27 15.23 -5.57 10.58
CA ASN A 27 15.68 -6.42 9.51
C ASN A 27 15.54 -5.64 8.19
N ASP A 28 16.44 -4.67 8.01
CA ASP A 28 16.62 -3.94 6.74
C ASP A 28 16.62 -4.91 5.53
N PRO A 29 17.21 -6.12 5.59
CA PRO A 29 17.14 -7.08 4.48
C PRO A 29 15.71 -7.42 4.00
N PHE A 30 14.76 -7.71 4.91
CA PHE A 30 13.40 -8.06 4.52
C PHE A 30 12.64 -6.86 3.93
N HIS A 31 12.85 -5.68 4.51
CA HIS A 31 12.28 -4.45 3.98
C HIS A 31 12.81 -4.12 2.58
N GLN A 32 14.11 -4.27 2.35
CA GLN A 32 14.73 -4.10 1.03
C GLN A 32 14.16 -5.10 0.02
N LEU A 33 13.98 -6.36 0.42
CA LEU A 33 13.32 -7.37 -0.40
C LEU A 33 11.91 -6.92 -0.78
N CYS A 34 11.06 -6.58 0.20
CA CYS A 34 9.68 -6.16 -0.06
C CYS A 34 9.62 -4.92 -0.95
N SER A 35 10.49 -3.93 -0.74
CA SER A 35 10.59 -2.74 -1.59
C SER A 35 10.88 -3.09 -3.05
N ARG A 36 11.81 -4.01 -3.28
CA ARG A 36 12.19 -4.45 -4.63
C ARG A 36 11.10 -5.30 -5.28
N VAL A 37 10.44 -6.19 -4.53
CA VAL A 37 9.29 -6.94 -5.04
C VAL A 37 8.15 -6.00 -5.41
N ALA A 38 7.78 -5.10 -4.50
CA ALA A 38 6.67 -4.16 -4.68
C ALA A 38 6.81 -3.27 -5.94
N ASN A 39 8.05 -2.92 -6.27
CA ASN A 39 8.38 -2.03 -7.37
C ASN A 39 8.75 -2.76 -8.68
N CYS A 40 9.45 -3.89 -8.61
CA CYS A 40 10.01 -4.55 -9.79
C CYS A 40 9.30 -5.83 -10.20
N ARG A 41 8.49 -6.47 -9.34
CA ARG A 41 7.86 -7.77 -9.61
C ARG A 41 6.38 -7.66 -9.93
N PHE A 42 5.68 -6.70 -9.33
CA PHE A 42 4.26 -6.46 -9.58
C PHE A 42 3.96 -5.57 -10.79
N ARG A 43 4.98 -5.03 -11.45
CA ARG A 43 4.85 -4.36 -12.74
C ARG A 43 6.15 -4.55 -13.48
N TYR A 44 6.06 -4.65 -14.80
CA TYR A 44 7.25 -4.71 -15.65
C TYR A 44 8.20 -3.55 -15.31
N CYS A 45 9.43 -3.90 -14.93
CA CYS A 45 10.49 -2.95 -14.66
C CYS A 45 11.45 -2.94 -15.86
N PRO A 46 11.62 -1.82 -16.58
CA PRO A 46 12.47 -1.80 -17.77
C PRO A 46 13.96 -1.99 -17.45
N GLU A 47 14.41 -1.68 -16.23
CA GLU A 47 15.82 -1.79 -15.85
C GLU A 47 16.27 -3.23 -15.61
N CYS A 48 15.51 -4.01 -14.83
CA CYS A 48 15.83 -5.42 -14.54
C CYS A 48 14.97 -6.39 -15.32
N ARG A 49 14.10 -5.90 -16.21
CA ARG A 49 13.11 -6.68 -16.98
C ARG A 49 12.21 -7.55 -16.11
N SER A 50 12.07 -7.20 -14.84
CA SER A 50 11.41 -8.03 -13.82
C SER A 50 11.96 -9.46 -13.78
N ASP A 51 13.26 -9.64 -14.04
CA ASP A 51 13.94 -10.94 -13.99
C ASP A 51 14.11 -11.40 -12.52
N PRO A 52 13.70 -12.64 -12.15
CA PRO A 52 13.92 -13.19 -10.81
C PRO A 52 15.37 -13.20 -10.35
N ALA A 53 16.34 -13.32 -11.27
CA ALA A 53 17.76 -13.34 -10.94
C ALA A 53 18.33 -11.93 -10.68
N GLU A 54 17.75 -10.89 -11.30
CA GLU A 54 18.35 -9.55 -11.35
C GLU A 54 17.63 -8.50 -10.50
N PHE A 55 16.35 -8.71 -10.13
CA PHE A 55 15.57 -7.66 -9.46
C PHE A 55 16.15 -7.25 -8.09
N LEU A 56 16.84 -8.17 -7.39
CA LEU A 56 17.53 -7.90 -6.14
C LEU A 56 18.69 -6.90 -6.29
N LYS A 57 19.25 -6.76 -7.50
CA LYS A 57 20.34 -5.81 -7.82
C LYS A 57 19.84 -4.59 -8.58
N CYS A 58 18.54 -4.52 -8.90
CA CYS A 58 17.96 -3.45 -9.69
C CYS A 58 18.16 -2.06 -9.07
N ARG A 59 18.64 -1.10 -9.85
CA ARG A 59 18.88 0.28 -9.40
C ARG A 59 17.56 1.00 -9.10
N ARG A 60 16.53 0.86 -9.93
CA ARG A 60 15.19 1.41 -9.67
C ARG A 60 14.58 0.87 -8.38
N GLY A 61 14.73 -0.44 -8.11
CA GLY A 61 14.32 -1.05 -6.85
C GLY A 61 15.05 -0.46 -5.64
N ALA A 62 16.37 -0.25 -5.74
CA ALA A 62 17.16 0.40 -4.69
C ALA A 62 16.74 1.87 -4.46
N SER A 63 16.52 2.63 -5.53
CA SER A 63 16.04 4.01 -5.47
C SER A 63 14.66 4.10 -4.80
N PHE A 64 13.78 3.15 -5.07
CA PHE A 64 12.47 3.06 -4.42
C PHE A 64 12.58 2.78 -2.92
N ALA A 65 13.41 1.82 -2.50
CA ALA A 65 13.67 1.55 -1.09
C ALA A 65 14.25 2.79 -0.38
N LYS A 66 15.22 3.47 -1.01
CA LYS A 66 15.81 4.72 -0.50
C LYS A 66 14.77 5.84 -0.38
N ALA A 67 13.82 5.93 -1.31
CA ALA A 67 12.72 6.89 -1.23
C ALA A 67 11.80 6.60 -0.04
N CYS A 68 11.52 5.32 0.25
CA CYS A 68 10.77 4.91 1.45
C CYS A 68 11.52 5.33 2.74
N GLN A 69 12.82 5.06 2.83
CA GLN A 69 13.64 5.48 3.97
C GLN A 69 13.65 7.01 4.16
N LYS A 70 13.78 7.77 3.07
CA LYS A 70 13.73 9.25 3.13
C LYS A 70 12.34 9.76 3.52
N ALA A 71 11.28 9.07 3.10
CA ALA A 71 9.90 9.42 3.39
C ALA A 71 9.53 9.14 4.86
N ALA A 72 10.00 8.04 5.44
CA ALA A 72 9.89 7.71 6.86
C ALA A 72 10.35 8.89 7.76
N ALA A 73 11.53 9.43 7.49
CA ALA A 73 12.08 10.57 8.25
C ALA A 73 11.27 11.89 8.16
N ARG A 74 10.31 12.02 7.24
CA ARG A 74 9.56 13.27 7.00
C ARG A 74 8.16 13.29 7.62
N GLY A 75 7.65 12.14 8.06
CA GLY A 75 6.26 11.99 8.49
C GLY A 75 5.23 12.14 7.36
N PHE A 76 3.99 11.79 7.66
CA PHE A 76 2.90 11.77 6.67
C PHE A 76 2.49 13.17 6.19
N GLY A 77 2.36 13.35 4.87
CA GLY A 77 1.87 14.56 4.22
C GLY A 77 2.15 14.62 2.71
N ALA A 78 1.76 15.73 2.07
CA ALA A 78 1.89 15.90 0.62
C ALA A 78 3.34 15.78 0.10
N PRO A 79 4.37 16.38 0.73
CA PRO A 79 5.76 16.20 0.29
C PRO A 79 6.22 14.74 0.33
N GLN A 80 5.76 13.97 1.31
CA GLN A 80 6.06 12.55 1.44
C GLN A 80 5.44 11.76 0.27
N LEU A 81 4.15 11.98 0.00
CA LEU A 81 3.42 11.31 -1.08
C LEU A 81 4.05 11.60 -2.45
N ARG A 82 4.48 12.84 -2.70
CA ARG A 82 5.15 13.20 -3.95
C ARG A 82 6.48 12.46 -4.13
N ILE A 83 7.31 12.37 -3.08
CA ILE A 83 8.58 11.60 -3.10
C ILE A 83 8.32 10.13 -3.40
N LEU A 84 7.38 9.52 -2.66
CA LEU A 84 7.04 8.12 -2.83
C LEU A 84 6.52 7.85 -4.23
N HIS A 85 5.61 8.70 -4.72
CA HIS A 85 5.08 8.57 -6.08
C HIS A 85 6.15 8.72 -7.14
N SER A 86 7.06 9.70 -7.02
CA SER A 86 8.15 9.86 -8.00
C SER A 86 9.02 8.61 -8.13
N ALA A 87 9.24 7.89 -7.03
CA ALA A 87 9.99 6.66 -7.05
C ALA A 87 9.16 5.45 -7.52
N ALA A 88 7.88 5.39 -7.14
CA ALA A 88 6.97 4.29 -7.44
C ALA A 88 6.48 4.28 -8.90
N ALA A 89 6.30 5.46 -9.49
CA ALA A 89 5.74 5.67 -10.81
C ALA A 89 6.51 6.74 -11.60
N PRO A 90 7.83 6.55 -11.83
CA PRO A 90 8.67 7.52 -12.54
C PRO A 90 8.19 7.77 -13.98
N ASP A 91 7.55 6.76 -14.60
CA ASP A 91 7.09 6.82 -15.99
C ASP A 91 5.68 7.43 -16.13
N ALA A 92 5.04 7.85 -15.02
CA ALA A 92 3.73 8.50 -15.08
C ALA A 92 3.86 9.91 -15.66
N ALA A 93 2.92 10.32 -16.52
CA ALA A 93 2.94 11.62 -17.20
C ALA A 93 3.09 12.81 -16.23
N ARG A 94 2.43 12.74 -15.07
CA ARG A 94 2.52 13.72 -13.98
C ARG A 94 3.29 13.18 -12.77
N CYS A 95 4.41 12.51 -13.00
CA CYS A 95 5.27 11.98 -11.96
C CYS A 95 5.53 12.99 -10.81
N GLY A 96 5.18 12.60 -9.58
CA GLY A 96 5.40 13.40 -8.37
C GLY A 96 4.41 14.54 -8.17
N ASN A 97 3.37 14.63 -9.00
CA ASN A 97 2.38 15.69 -8.97
C ASN A 97 0.99 15.09 -8.81
N PHE A 98 0.16 15.70 -7.96
CA PHE A 98 -1.23 15.31 -7.85
C PHE A 98 -1.98 15.52 -9.16
N ARG A 99 -3.04 14.73 -9.36
CA ARG A 99 -3.95 14.90 -10.48
C ARG A 99 -4.63 16.26 -10.41
N ILE A 100 -4.83 16.86 -11.58
CA ILE A 100 -5.54 18.14 -11.73
C ILE A 100 -6.94 17.95 -12.31
N ASP A 101 -7.17 16.78 -12.93
CA ASP A 101 -8.40 16.42 -13.61
C ASP A 101 -9.11 15.26 -12.92
N ARG A 102 -10.28 14.93 -13.48
CA ARG A 102 -11.01 13.72 -13.14
C ARG A 102 -10.25 12.51 -13.67
N VAL A 103 -10.22 11.44 -12.90
CA VAL A 103 -9.58 10.18 -13.32
C VAL A 103 -10.55 9.03 -13.14
N TRP A 104 -10.55 8.13 -14.12
CA TRP A 104 -11.31 6.88 -14.03
C TRP A 104 -10.54 5.89 -13.15
N VAL A 105 -11.22 5.33 -12.14
CA VAL A 105 -10.66 4.34 -11.23
C VAL A 105 -11.35 3.01 -11.49
N GLY A 106 -10.57 1.96 -11.78
CA GLY A 106 -11.09 0.63 -12.14
C GLY A 106 -11.14 0.40 -13.65
N ARG A 107 -11.57 -0.80 -14.07
CA ARG A 107 -11.81 -1.12 -15.49
C ARG A 107 -13.21 -0.66 -15.89
N SER A 108 -13.43 -0.30 -17.15
CA SER A 108 -14.74 0.21 -17.61
C SER A 108 -15.90 -0.76 -17.37
N GLU A 109 -15.62 -2.06 -17.30
CA GLU A 109 -16.61 -3.13 -17.06
C GLU A 109 -16.74 -3.53 -15.58
N ASP A 110 -15.90 -2.99 -14.69
CA ASP A 110 -15.98 -3.29 -13.26
C ASP A 110 -17.15 -2.50 -12.64
N PRO A 111 -18.16 -3.14 -12.04
CA PRO A 111 -19.29 -2.44 -11.39
C PRO A 111 -18.85 -1.53 -10.23
N ARG A 112 -17.61 -1.68 -9.76
CA ARG A 112 -17.01 -0.87 -8.70
C ARG A 112 -16.15 0.27 -9.25
N ALA A 113 -16.05 0.42 -10.56
CA ALA A 113 -15.33 1.53 -11.16
C ALA A 113 -16.07 2.85 -10.92
N PHE A 114 -15.30 3.92 -10.72
CA PHE A 114 -15.86 5.24 -10.45
C PHE A 114 -14.97 6.35 -11.02
N ILE A 115 -15.51 7.56 -11.12
CA ILE A 115 -14.76 8.74 -11.53
C ILE A 115 -14.36 9.53 -10.29
N ALA A 116 -13.06 9.55 -9.98
CA ALA A 116 -12.54 10.41 -8.95
C ALA A 116 -12.64 11.87 -9.40
N SER A 117 -13.43 12.67 -8.67
CA SER A 117 -13.79 14.05 -9.04
C SER A 117 -12.59 15.00 -8.97
N ARG A 118 -12.63 16.08 -9.77
CA ARG A 118 -11.64 17.17 -9.74
C ARG A 118 -11.73 17.91 -8.39
N ILE A 119 -10.63 17.90 -7.63
CA ILE A 119 -10.54 18.44 -6.27
C ILE A 119 -9.15 19.04 -6.01
N ASP A 120 -9.02 19.88 -4.98
CA ASP A 120 -7.72 20.23 -4.42
C ASP A 120 -7.22 19.07 -3.53
N VAL A 121 -6.51 18.13 -4.18
CA VAL A 121 -5.95 16.94 -3.52
C VAL A 121 -5.05 17.32 -2.34
N GLU A 122 -4.30 18.43 -2.46
CA GLU A 122 -3.35 18.83 -1.42
C GLU A 122 -4.06 19.36 -0.18
N ALA A 123 -5.14 20.13 -0.35
CA ALA A 123 -6.01 20.52 0.76
C ALA A 123 -6.58 19.31 1.50
N HIS A 124 -7.10 18.32 0.76
CA HIS A 124 -7.61 17.09 1.38
C HIS A 124 -6.54 16.31 2.14
N ILE A 125 -5.31 16.20 1.61
CA ILE A 125 -4.21 15.54 2.32
C ILE A 125 -3.85 16.27 3.62
N ARG A 126 -3.88 17.62 3.65
CA ARG A 126 -3.67 18.39 4.88
C ARG A 126 -4.72 18.08 5.94
N ASP A 127 -5.97 17.91 5.55
CA ASP A 127 -7.04 17.55 6.48
C ASP A 127 -6.94 16.09 6.94
N ILE A 128 -6.67 15.17 6.01
CA ILE A 128 -6.44 13.75 6.33
C ILE A 128 -5.27 13.59 7.30
N LYS A 129 -4.21 14.40 7.17
CA LYS A 129 -3.08 14.39 8.10
C LYS A 129 -3.52 14.63 9.55
N LYS A 130 -4.46 15.54 9.79
CA LYS A 130 -4.98 15.82 11.14
C LYS A 130 -5.65 14.60 11.76
N HIS A 131 -6.34 13.79 10.94
CA HIS A 131 -6.92 12.52 11.37
C HIS A 131 -5.83 11.47 11.59
N HIS A 132 -4.94 11.29 10.62
CA HIS A 132 -3.83 10.35 10.67
C HIS A 132 -3.01 10.47 11.96
N ASP A 133 -2.60 11.68 12.32
CA ASP A 133 -1.71 11.91 13.45
C ASP A 133 -2.36 11.53 14.80
N ARG A 134 -3.70 11.54 14.89
CA ARG A 134 -4.48 11.15 16.08
C ARG A 134 -4.82 9.67 16.15
N LEU A 135 -4.73 8.96 15.04
CA LEU A 135 -5.04 7.53 14.99
C LEU A 135 -3.85 6.72 15.53
N HIS A 136 -4.18 5.60 16.16
CA HIS A 136 -3.23 4.51 16.42
C HIS A 136 -2.87 3.80 15.09
N VAL A 137 -1.86 2.92 15.09
CA VAL A 137 -1.25 2.40 13.85
C VAL A 137 -2.25 1.69 12.93
N GLN A 138 -3.19 0.90 13.46
CA GLN A 138 -4.22 0.20 12.68
C GLN A 138 -5.16 1.18 11.97
N GLY A 139 -5.65 2.19 12.70
CA GLY A 139 -6.43 3.27 12.11
C GLY A 139 -5.67 4.02 11.01
N ARG A 140 -4.35 4.24 11.19
CA ARG A 140 -3.50 4.85 10.15
C ARG A 140 -3.40 3.98 8.91
N ILE A 141 -3.19 2.66 9.05
CA ILE A 141 -3.13 1.72 7.92
C ILE A 141 -4.41 1.82 7.09
N ILE A 142 -5.58 1.69 7.74
CA ILE A 142 -6.87 1.75 7.07
C ILE A 142 -7.05 3.11 6.39
N LEU A 143 -6.74 4.21 7.07
CA LEU A 143 -6.86 5.56 6.52
C LEU A 143 -6.02 5.73 5.25
N LEU A 144 -4.76 5.27 5.26
CA LEU A 144 -3.86 5.43 4.13
C LEU A 144 -4.31 4.59 2.93
N ILE A 145 -4.74 3.35 3.17
CA ILE A 145 -5.33 2.48 2.14
C ILE A 145 -6.58 3.13 1.54
N TYR A 146 -7.47 3.59 2.42
CA TYR A 146 -8.75 4.19 2.04
C TYR A 146 -8.53 5.48 1.23
N MET A 147 -7.64 6.35 1.69
CA MET A 147 -7.23 7.56 0.99
C MET A 147 -6.67 7.24 -0.39
N MET A 148 -5.68 6.35 -0.49
CA MET A 148 -5.02 6.08 -1.77
C MET A 148 -5.96 5.44 -2.80
N THR A 149 -6.98 4.72 -2.33
CA THR A 149 -7.97 4.08 -3.20
C THR A 149 -9.08 5.04 -3.62
N MET A 150 -9.70 5.75 -2.68
CA MET A 150 -10.88 6.60 -2.91
C MET A 150 -10.55 8.03 -3.34
N LEU A 151 -9.58 8.69 -2.68
CA LEU A 151 -9.14 10.02 -3.08
C LEU A 151 -8.43 9.97 -4.43
N HIS A 152 -7.70 8.87 -4.64
CA HIS A 152 -6.94 8.56 -5.84
C HIS A 152 -6.05 9.75 -6.25
N PRO A 153 -5.09 10.17 -5.41
CA PRO A 153 -4.43 11.48 -5.53
C PRO A 153 -3.60 11.69 -6.81
N PHE A 154 -3.26 10.62 -7.53
CA PHE A 154 -2.45 10.65 -8.75
C PHE A 154 -3.22 10.09 -9.96
N GLU A 155 -2.74 10.36 -11.18
CA GLU A 155 -3.36 9.85 -12.42
C GLU A 155 -3.02 8.38 -12.70
N ASP A 156 -1.81 7.96 -12.34
CA ASP A 156 -1.36 6.56 -12.30
C ASP A 156 -0.53 6.41 -11.02
N GLY A 157 -0.30 5.19 -10.56
CA GLY A 157 0.67 4.92 -9.49
C GLY A 157 0.10 4.86 -8.09
N ASN A 158 -1.20 5.13 -7.88
CA ASN A 158 -1.82 5.15 -6.55
C ASN A 158 -1.61 3.84 -5.76
N GLY A 159 -1.83 2.69 -6.38
CA GLY A 159 -1.59 1.39 -5.72
C GLY A 159 -0.11 1.16 -5.37
N ARG A 160 0.82 1.64 -6.20
CA ARG A 160 2.28 1.53 -5.92
C ARG A 160 2.70 2.45 -4.78
N THR A 161 2.19 3.69 -4.77
CA THR A 161 2.41 4.65 -3.68
C THR A 161 1.77 4.19 -2.37
N MET A 162 0.60 3.54 -2.41
CA MET A 162 -0.03 2.93 -1.24
C MET A 162 0.84 1.86 -0.59
N ARG A 163 1.43 0.97 -1.39
CA ARG A 163 2.40 -0.03 -0.89
C ARG A 163 3.64 0.64 -0.31
N ALA A 164 4.12 1.71 -0.95
CA ALA A 164 5.24 2.50 -0.43
C ALA A 164 4.93 3.11 0.95
N LEU A 165 3.68 3.53 1.20
CA LEU A 165 3.26 4.01 2.53
C LEU A 165 3.30 2.90 3.59
N MET A 166 2.90 1.67 3.25
CA MET A 166 2.99 0.54 4.18
C MET A 166 4.45 0.20 4.50
N LEU A 167 5.32 0.23 3.49
CA LEU A 167 6.76 0.09 3.63
C LEU A 167 7.33 1.16 4.56
N VAL A 168 6.93 2.42 4.39
CA VAL A 168 7.32 3.53 5.29
C VAL A 168 6.86 3.27 6.73
N LEU A 169 5.60 2.89 6.95
CA LEU A 169 5.12 2.54 8.28
C LEU A 169 5.88 1.35 8.89
N GLY A 170 6.26 0.37 8.07
CA GLY A 170 7.11 -0.74 8.50
C GLY A 170 8.49 -0.30 8.96
N LEU A 171 9.12 0.65 8.25
CA LEU A 171 10.40 1.24 8.68
C LEU A 171 10.27 2.02 9.99
N ASP A 172 9.23 2.86 10.10
CA ASP A 172 9.03 3.72 11.28
C ASP A 172 8.74 2.91 12.55
N SER A 173 8.03 1.79 12.41
CA SER A 173 7.65 0.92 13.53
C SER A 173 8.58 -0.27 13.77
N GLY A 174 9.47 -0.60 12.82
CA GLY A 174 10.23 -1.85 12.82
C GLY A 174 9.39 -3.09 12.46
N SER A 175 8.15 -2.92 12.00
CA SER A 175 7.24 -4.03 11.69
C SER A 175 7.56 -4.71 10.36
N GLN A 176 7.93 -6.00 10.43
CA GLN A 176 8.03 -6.85 9.24
C GLN A 176 6.65 -7.12 8.62
N TYR A 177 5.60 -7.29 9.45
CA TYR A 177 4.23 -7.47 8.98
C TYR A 177 3.79 -6.32 8.07
N LEU A 178 4.13 -5.06 8.36
CA LEU A 178 3.76 -3.94 7.47
C LEU A 178 4.51 -3.95 6.13
N SER A 179 5.74 -4.45 6.12
CA SER A 179 6.48 -4.68 4.86
C SER A 179 5.85 -5.83 4.05
N PHE A 180 5.42 -6.90 4.73
CA PHE A 180 4.64 -7.99 4.13
C PHE A 180 3.28 -7.49 3.60
N LEU A 181 2.55 -6.69 4.38
CA LEU A 181 1.24 -6.13 4.04
C LEU A 181 1.33 -5.31 2.76
N ALA A 182 2.42 -4.57 2.55
CA ALA A 182 2.67 -3.87 1.29
C ALA A 182 2.57 -4.82 0.08
N LEU A 183 3.11 -6.03 0.18
CA LEU A 183 3.00 -7.04 -0.88
C LEU A 183 1.59 -7.65 -0.93
N TYR A 184 1.05 -8.02 0.23
CA TYR A 184 -0.28 -8.62 0.37
C TYR A 184 -1.39 -7.75 -0.22
N LEU A 185 -1.32 -6.42 -0.10
CA LEU A 185 -2.29 -5.49 -0.70
C LEU A 185 -2.41 -5.65 -2.23
N LYS A 186 -1.32 -6.02 -2.92
CA LYS A 186 -1.38 -6.35 -4.35
C LYS A 186 -1.89 -7.77 -4.55
N VAL A 187 -1.50 -8.69 -3.67
CA VAL A 187 -1.91 -10.09 -3.77
C VAL A 187 -3.40 -10.28 -3.65
N SER A 188 -4.00 -9.62 -2.67
CA SER A 188 -5.43 -9.69 -2.39
C SER A 188 -6.15 -8.44 -2.86
N GLN A 189 -5.72 -7.87 -4.00
CA GLN A 189 -6.24 -6.59 -4.52
C GLN A 189 -7.78 -6.62 -4.73
N SER A 190 -8.32 -7.72 -5.22
CA SER A 190 -9.77 -7.87 -5.46
C SER A 190 -10.57 -7.78 -4.17
N GLU A 191 -10.12 -8.45 -3.10
CA GLU A 191 -10.74 -8.38 -1.77
C GLU A 191 -10.57 -7.00 -1.15
N LEU A 192 -9.38 -6.41 -1.28
CA LEU A 192 -9.10 -5.07 -0.81
C LEU A 192 -10.07 -4.04 -1.40
N VAL A 193 -10.31 -4.09 -2.71
CA VAL A 193 -11.25 -3.17 -3.38
C VAL A 193 -12.67 -3.34 -2.83
N VAL A 194 -13.11 -4.58 -2.56
CA VAL A 194 -14.41 -4.82 -1.92
C VAL A 194 -14.45 -4.21 -0.52
N ALA A 195 -13.44 -4.46 0.31
CA ALA A 195 -13.37 -3.94 1.66
C ALA A 195 -13.35 -2.40 1.71
N VAL A 196 -12.65 -1.75 0.78
CA VAL A 196 -12.62 -0.29 0.66
C VAL A 196 -13.98 0.28 0.26
N ASN A 197 -14.66 -0.34 -0.71
CA ASN A 197 -15.99 0.13 -1.13
C ASN A 197 -17.01 0.01 0.00
N LEU A 198 -17.01 -1.12 0.72
CA LEU A 198 -17.89 -1.29 1.88
C LEU A 198 -17.55 -0.30 3.01
N LEU A 199 -16.27 0.04 3.20
CA LEU A 199 -15.88 1.11 4.11
C LEU A 199 -16.40 2.49 3.66
N ALA A 200 -16.47 2.75 2.35
CA ALA A 200 -17.09 3.97 1.82
C ALA A 200 -18.60 4.04 2.10
N ASP A 201 -19.25 2.89 2.23
CA ASP A 201 -20.64 2.76 2.67
C ASP A 201 -20.76 2.64 4.20
N SER A 202 -19.79 3.18 4.95
CA SER A 202 -19.74 3.17 6.42
C SER A 202 -19.73 1.77 7.06
N GLN A 203 -19.26 0.74 6.34
CA GLN A 203 -19.09 -0.61 6.88
C GLN A 203 -17.61 -0.91 7.15
N LEU A 204 -17.20 -0.79 8.41
CA LEU A 204 -15.80 -0.99 8.82
C LEU A 204 -15.37 -2.47 8.84
N GLN A 205 -16.27 -3.39 9.19
CA GLN A 205 -15.96 -4.79 9.46
C GLN A 205 -15.23 -5.52 8.32
N PRO A 206 -15.60 -5.36 7.03
CA PRO A 206 -14.90 -6.00 5.92
C PRO A 206 -13.41 -5.61 5.83
N MET A 207 -13.08 -4.35 6.17
CA MET A 207 -11.69 -3.89 6.20
C MET A 207 -10.92 -4.48 7.39
N LEU A 208 -11.55 -4.60 8.56
CA LEU A 208 -10.93 -5.27 9.71
C LEU A 208 -10.66 -6.74 9.39
N GLY A 209 -11.65 -7.45 8.84
CA GLY A 209 -11.49 -8.85 8.44
C GLY A 209 -10.43 -9.04 7.34
N PHE A 210 -10.25 -8.08 6.43
CA PHE A 210 -9.16 -8.11 5.46
C PHE A 210 -7.78 -8.03 6.15
N LEU A 211 -7.63 -7.13 7.12
CA LEU A 211 -6.37 -6.98 7.87
C LEU A 211 -6.10 -8.20 8.76
N GLU A 212 -7.13 -8.75 9.42
CA GLU A 212 -7.04 -9.96 10.24
C GLU A 212 -6.54 -11.15 9.40
N ARG A 213 -7.17 -11.42 8.24
CA ARG A 213 -6.71 -12.48 7.33
C ARG A 213 -5.27 -12.27 6.89
N SER A 214 -4.90 -11.04 6.52
CA SER A 214 -3.52 -10.76 6.12
C SER A 214 -2.51 -11.01 7.25
N HIS A 215 -2.92 -10.77 8.49
CA HIS A 215 -2.12 -11.04 9.67
C HIS A 215 -2.02 -12.54 9.97
N GLU A 216 -3.12 -13.28 9.85
CA GLU A 216 -3.13 -14.74 9.98
C GLU A 216 -2.20 -15.42 8.97
N VAL A 217 -2.22 -14.99 7.70
CA VAL A 217 -1.31 -15.49 6.65
C VAL A 217 0.14 -15.18 7.01
N TYR A 218 0.43 -13.95 7.47
CA TYR A 218 1.77 -13.59 7.91
C TYR A 218 2.25 -14.46 9.07
N LEU A 219 1.41 -14.66 10.09
CA LEU A 219 1.74 -15.48 11.26
C LEU A 219 1.93 -16.95 10.89
N ALA A 220 1.13 -17.49 9.96
CA ALA A 220 1.31 -18.84 9.46
C ALA A 220 2.69 -19.01 8.81
N LEU A 221 3.06 -18.10 7.91
CA LEU A 221 4.39 -18.12 7.27
C LEU A 221 5.52 -17.90 8.30
N ALA A 222 5.33 -17.00 9.27
CA ALA A 222 6.36 -16.71 10.28
C ALA A 222 6.58 -17.87 11.25
N ARG A 223 5.56 -18.70 11.53
CA ARG A 223 5.70 -19.93 12.34
C ARG A 223 6.62 -20.95 11.67
N ASP A 224 6.61 -21.01 10.35
CA ASP A 224 7.49 -21.88 9.56
C ASP A 224 8.92 -21.31 9.43
N GLY A 225 9.17 -20.13 10.01
CA GLY A 225 10.47 -19.47 10.09
C GLY A 225 10.56 -18.21 9.21
N VAL A 226 11.52 -17.34 9.55
CA VAL A 226 11.76 -16.08 8.81
C VAL A 226 12.05 -16.35 7.33
N SER A 227 12.65 -17.50 6.99
CA SER A 227 12.90 -17.92 5.61
C SER A 227 11.62 -18.10 4.80
N ALA A 228 10.55 -18.65 5.38
CA ALA A 228 9.30 -18.90 4.66
C ALA A 228 8.62 -17.60 4.20
N VAL A 229 8.63 -16.55 5.03
CA VAL A 229 8.12 -15.22 4.64
C VAL A 229 8.96 -14.61 3.51
N HIS A 230 10.29 -14.81 3.54
CA HIS A 230 11.18 -14.33 2.47
C HIS A 230 10.96 -15.11 1.17
N GLU A 231 10.84 -16.43 1.25
CA GLU A 231 10.57 -17.30 0.11
C GLU A 231 9.22 -16.96 -0.54
N TRP A 232 8.18 -16.74 0.27
CA TRP A 232 6.89 -16.26 -0.23
C TRP A 232 7.04 -14.96 -1.02
N ALA A 233 7.74 -13.96 -0.46
CA ALA A 233 7.95 -12.68 -1.14
C ALA A 233 8.77 -12.83 -2.43
N MET A 234 9.79 -13.70 -2.44
CA MET A 234 10.61 -14.02 -3.62
C MET A 234 9.81 -14.74 -4.71
N ALA A 235 8.85 -15.58 -4.31
CA ALA A 235 8.01 -16.34 -5.21
C ALA A 235 6.98 -15.47 -5.95
N LEU A 236 6.68 -14.26 -5.46
CA LEU A 236 5.76 -13.35 -6.13
C LEU A 236 6.29 -12.94 -7.51
N LYS A 237 5.57 -13.36 -8.55
CA LYS A 237 5.82 -13.01 -9.95
C LYS A 237 4.52 -12.53 -10.56
N ASP A 238 4.63 -11.49 -11.39
CA ASP A 238 3.64 -11.11 -12.40
C ASP A 238 2.24 -10.77 -11.85
N GLU A 239 1.54 -9.79 -12.46
CA GLU A 239 0.19 -9.43 -11.99
C GLU A 239 -0.84 -10.55 -12.19
N LYS A 240 -0.52 -11.57 -13.00
CA LYS A 240 -1.43 -12.65 -13.39
C LYS A 240 -1.37 -13.91 -12.50
N ILE A 241 -0.22 -14.25 -11.92
CA ILE A 241 -0.05 -15.49 -11.12
C ILE A 241 -0.52 -15.29 -9.67
N VAL A 242 -0.48 -14.04 -9.22
CA VAL A 242 -0.84 -13.63 -7.88
C VAL A 242 -2.32 -13.91 -7.52
N GLU A 243 -3.21 -13.96 -8.53
CA GLU A 243 -4.63 -14.31 -8.34
C GLU A 243 -4.88 -15.81 -8.10
N GLU A 244 -3.93 -16.70 -8.45
CA GLU A 244 -4.07 -18.15 -8.29
C GLU A 244 -3.67 -18.63 -6.88
N ILE A 245 -2.70 -17.96 -6.24
CA ILE A 245 -2.21 -18.36 -4.90
C ILE A 245 -3.28 -18.14 -3.81
N VAL A 246 -4.13 -17.12 -3.95
CA VAL A 246 -5.21 -16.81 -2.98
C VAL A 246 -6.41 -17.77 -3.13
N ARG A 247 -6.50 -18.52 -4.23
CA ARG A 247 -7.61 -19.48 -4.45
C ARG A 247 -7.34 -20.87 -3.89
N TYR A 248 -6.09 -21.19 -3.54
CA TYR A 248 -5.68 -22.55 -3.18
C TYR A 248 -4.83 -22.63 -1.90
N GLY A 249 -4.65 -21.53 -1.17
CA GLY A 249 -4.07 -21.50 0.18
C GLY A 249 -5.04 -20.85 1.15
#